data_AF-W7Q589-F1
#
_entry.id   AF-W7Q589-F1
#
_cell.length_a   1.000
_cell.length_b   1.000
_cell.length_c   1.000
_cell.angle_alpha   90.00
_cell.angle_beta   90.00
_cell.angle_gamma   90.00
#
_symmetry.space_group_name_H-M   'P 1'
#
loop_
_entity.id
_entity.type
_entity.pdbx_description
1 polymer ?
#
loop_
_entity_poly.entity_id
_entity_poly.type
_entity_poly.pdbx_seq_one_letter_code
_entity_poly.pdbx_strand_id
1 'polypeptide(L)' 'MIYRPESERVSHYFKASVAEQFDAVFHVDETRAVEPLDKGELWRPEEMPDTYPFGV' A
#
# COMPACT_ATOMS: atom_id res chain seq x y z
N MET A 1 -6.01 6.80 -5.45
CA MET A 1 -5.96 7.66 -4.24
C MET A 1 -4.66 8.44 -4.30
N ILE A 2 -4.72 9.74 -4.03
CA ILE A 2 -3.52 10.57 -3.95
C ILE A 2 -3.09 10.57 -2.49
N TYR A 3 -1.83 10.23 -2.20
CA TYR A 3 -1.30 10.31 -0.85
C TYR A 3 -1.37 11.77 -0.36
N ARG A 4 -2.06 11.98 0.76
CA ARG A 4 -2.16 13.28 1.45
C ARG A 4 -1.92 13.03 2.94
N PRO A 5 -0.78 13.45 3.50
CA PRO A 5 -0.42 13.20 4.90
C PRO A 5 -1.51 13.61 5.89
N GLU A 6 -2.21 14.71 5.61
CA GLU A 6 -3.27 15.25 6.46
C GLU A 6 -4.46 14.31 6.59
N SER A 7 -4.66 13.42 5.61
CA SER A 7 -5.74 12.43 5.57
C SER A 7 -5.29 11.00 5.87
N GLU A 8 -4.00 10.77 6.15
CA GLU A 8 -3.43 9.43 6.32
C GLU A 8 -4.20 8.61 7.36
N ARG A 9 -4.47 9.20 8.52
CA ARG A 9 -5.21 8.54 9.61
C ARG A 9 -6.62 8.10 9.22
N VAL A 10 -7.30 8.85 8.35
CA VAL A 10 -8.67 8.52 7.92
C VAL A 10 -8.66 7.53 6.75
N SER A 11 -7.62 7.55 5.94
CA SER A 11 -7.53 6.74 4.72
C SER A 11 -6.85 5.38 4.93
N HIS A 12 -5.94 5.24 5.91
CA HIS A 12 -5.10 4.05 6.07
C HIS A 12 -5.22 3.37 7.44
N TYR A 13 -5.88 4.00 8.42
CA TYR A 13 -6.12 3.40 9.75
C TYR A 13 -7.61 3.15 9.96
N PHE A 14 -7.92 2.11 10.74
CA PHE A 14 -9.28 1.80 11.14
C PHE A 14 -9.35 1.59 12.65
N LYS A 15 -10.54 1.81 13.24
CA LYS A 15 -10.77 1.48 14.64
C LYS A 15 -10.84 -0.03 14.79
N ALA A 16 -10.03 -0.58 15.69
CA ALA A 16 -9.96 -2.00 15.92
C ALA A 16 -10.32 -2.38 17.35
N SER A 17 -11.05 -3.49 17.48
CA SER A 17 -11.24 -4.24 18.71
C SER A 17 -10.66 -5.63 18.43
N VAL A 18 -9.41 -5.85 18.82
CA VAL A 18 -8.60 -6.97 18.30
C VAL A 18 -9.28 -8.32 18.58
N ALA A 19 -9.75 -8.53 19.81
CA ALA A 19 -10.39 -9.78 20.21
C ALA A 19 -11.79 -10.00 19.59
N GLU A 20 -12.46 -8.95 19.12
CA GLU A 20 -13.77 -9.06 18.46
C GLU A 20 -13.65 -9.22 16.94
N GLN A 21 -12.51 -8.86 16.35
CA GLN A 21 -12.30 -8.82 14.90
C GLN A 21 -11.39 -9.93 14.38
N PHE A 22 -10.56 -10.53 15.23
CA PHE A 22 -9.56 -11.51 14.82
C PHE A 22 -9.46 -12.66 15.82
N ASP A 23 -9.40 -13.89 15.32
CA ASP A 23 -9.16 -15.09 16.14
C ASP A 23 -7.70 -15.20 16.58
N ALA A 24 -6.76 -14.66 15.78
CA ALA A 24 -5.33 -14.64 16.06
C ALA A 24 -4.64 -13.48 15.33
N VAL A 25 -3.53 -12.99 15.91
CA VAL A 25 -2.69 -11.95 15.34
C VAL A 25 -1.23 -12.40 15.38
N PHE A 26 -0.53 -12.23 14.26
CA PHE A 26 0.91 -12.46 14.16
C PHE A 26 1.62 -11.13 13.97
N HIS A 27 2.61 -10.86 14.81
CA HIS A 27 3.48 -9.69 14.66
C HIS A 27 4.67 -10.07 13.78
N VAL A 28 4.93 -9.25 12.76
CA VAL A 28 6.08 -9.36 11.87
C VAL A 28 6.73 -7.99 11.82
N ASP A 29 7.89 -7.86 12.46
CA ASP A 29 8.56 -6.58 12.67
C ASP A 29 9.06 -5.96 11.35
N GLU A 30 9.52 -6.80 10.43
CA GLU A 30 10.07 -6.39 9.15
C GLU A 30 9.34 -7.08 8.00
N THR A 31 8.92 -6.31 7.01
CA THR A 31 8.27 -6.82 5.79
C THR A 31 9.04 -6.37 4.56
N ARG A 32 8.88 -7.11 3.46
CA ARG A 32 9.43 -6.75 2.15
C ARG A 32 8.32 -6.72 1.12
N ALA A 33 8.57 -6.03 0.00
CA ALA A 33 7.66 -6.05 -1.13
C ALA A 33 7.45 -7.49 -1.63
N VAL A 34 6.20 -7.81 -1.97
CA VAL A 34 5.86 -9.12 -2.56
C VAL A 34 6.40 -9.20 -3.97
N GLU A 35 6.92 -10.38 -4.34
CA GLU A 35 7.28 -10.69 -5.72
C GLU A 35 6.04 -11.23 -6.44
N PRO A 36 5.64 -10.66 -7.58
CA PRO A 36 4.53 -11.19 -8.37
C PRO A 36 4.83 -12.59 -8.87
N LEU A 37 3.81 -13.45 -8.82
CA LEU A 37 3.89 -14.80 -9.37
C LEU A 37 3.86 -14.81 -10.90
N ASP A 38 3.07 -13.92 -11.52
CA ASP A 38 3.03 -13.71 -12.96
C ASP A 38 3.53 -12.29 -13.29
N LYS A 39 4.57 -12.22 -14.12
CA LYS A 39 5.16 -10.97 -14.60
C LYS A 39 4.58 -10.67 -15.98
N GLY A 40 3.28 -10.43 -16.03
CA GLY A 40 2.58 -10.00 -17.26
C GLY A 40 3.11 -8.66 -17.79
N GLU A 41 2.56 -8.19 -18.91
CA GLU A 41 3.07 -6.98 -19.60
C GLU A 41 3.16 -5.71 -18.72
N LEU A 42 2.34 -5.63 -17.66
CA LEU A 42 2.33 -4.56 -16.66
C LEU A 42 3.57 -4.51 -15.73
N TRP A 43 4.40 -5.56 -15.72
CA TRP A 43 5.66 -5.60 -14.95
C TRP A 43 6.89 -5.25 -15.79
N ARG A 44 6.69 -4.83 -17.05
CA ARG A 44 7.72 -4.07 -17.75
C ARG A 44 7.87 -2.73 -17.01
N PRO A 45 9.10 -2.29 -16.68
CA PRO A 45 9.30 -0.93 -16.24
C PRO A 45 8.91 -0.01 -17.40
N GLU A 46 7.65 0.42 -17.44
CA GLU A 46 7.28 1.61 -18.17
C GLU A 46 8.11 2.73 -17.54
N GLU A 47 8.89 3.45 -18.35
CA GLU A 47 9.51 4.69 -17.92
C GLU A 47 8.38 5.56 -17.35
N MET A 48 8.31 5.71 -16.03
CA MET A 48 7.34 6.61 -15.41
C MET A 48 7.62 8.01 -15.96
N PRO A 49 6.69 8.65 -16.68
CA PRO A 49 6.78 10.09 -16.82
C PRO A 49 6.55 10.68 -15.43
N ASP A 50 7.57 11.35 -14.88
CA ASP A 50 7.55 12.10 -13.61
C ASP A 50 6.61 13.31 -13.69
N THR A 51 5.32 13.06 -13.90
CA THR A 51 4.32 14.08 -14.22
C THR A 51 3.25 14.21 -13.16
N TYR A 52 3.52 13.73 -11.94
CA TYR A 52 2.59 13.85 -10.82
C TYR A 52 3.10 14.82 -9.73
N PRO A 53 2.25 15.74 -9.22
CA PRO A 53 0.90 16.07 -9.67
C PRO A 53 0.86 17.10 -10.83
N PHE A 54 2.00 17.70 -11.17
CA PHE A 54 2.10 18.75 -12.18
C PHE A 54 2.93 18.24 -13.33
N GLY A 55 2.27 17.55 -14.26
CA GLY A 55 2.93 17.02 -15.44
C GLY A 55 3.38 18.12 -16.37
N VAL A 56 4.68 18.43 -16.34
CA VAL A 56 5.34 19.24 -17.38
C VAL A 56 5.98 18.31 -18.38
#